data_AF-A0A966W1E8-F1
#
_entry.id   AF-A0A966W1E8-F1
#
_cell.length_a   1.000
_cell.length_b   1.000
_cell.length_c   1.000
_cell.angle_alpha   90.00
_cell.angle_beta   90.00
_cell.angle_gamma   90.00
#
_symmetry.space_group_name_H-M   'P 1'
#
loop_
_entity.id
_entity.type
_entity.pdbx_description
1 polymer ?
#
loop_
_entity_poly.entity_id
_entity_poly.type
_entity_poly.pdbx_seq_one_letter_code
_entity_poly.pdbx_strand_id
1 'polypeptide(L)'
;MKSSLLLALLIASSAVAAELPTGPLHAWYHDASLKADGPNVSAWESATTNGAAQNLTRVVGRPQVVRVSTATGPRTYPRALGEADLKSATAYLAAKWGAPAELPAAQQPQPLQLPNDPRVFRTTLRKAGDDGVHTYRIPGLATTPKGTLIAVFDLRHKHGGDLPADIDVGAMRSTDDGATWSPVRRILDFDASVPGSQGNGVGDPAILVDRNGTIYVAALWSKGPRAWNGSGPGMTPDETGQFVLTKSNDDGVTWSAPINITAQ
;
A
#
# COMPACT_ATOMS: atom_id res chain seq x y z
N MET A 1 -7.87 -4.50 29.57
CA MET A 1 -7.47 -3.59 28.47
C MET A 1 -8.27 -4.08 27.26
N LYS A 2 -9.27 -3.37 26.71
CA LYS A 2 -9.21 -2.07 26.00
C LYS A 2 -8.03 -2.06 25.00
N SER A 3 -8.21 -1.85 23.70
CA SER A 3 -9.40 -1.62 22.83
C SER A 3 -8.93 -1.99 21.39
N SER A 4 -9.71 -2.09 20.31
CA SER A 4 -10.74 -1.22 19.72
C SER A 4 -11.40 -1.92 18.53
N LEU A 5 -12.64 -1.61 18.18
CA LEU A 5 -13.32 -2.13 16.98
C LEU A 5 -14.47 -1.19 16.60
N LEU A 6 -14.70 -0.86 15.31
CA LEU A 6 -16.05 -0.67 14.69
C LEU A 6 -16.05 -0.40 13.17
N LEU A 7 -17.26 -0.34 12.57
CA LEU A 7 -17.65 -0.44 11.15
C LEU A 7 -19.06 0.15 10.86
N ALA A 8 -19.24 1.01 9.82
CA ALA A 8 -20.48 1.31 9.04
C ALA A 8 -20.17 2.16 7.76
N LEU A 9 -21.13 2.66 6.93
CA LEU A 9 -22.07 1.99 5.97
C LEU A 9 -22.96 3.04 5.20
N LEU A 10 -23.12 3.02 3.85
CA LEU A 10 -24.40 3.23 3.08
C LEU A 10 -24.31 3.14 1.50
N ILE A 11 -25.44 3.27 0.77
CA ILE A 11 -25.70 2.95 -0.68
C ILE A 11 -26.50 4.09 -1.41
N ALA A 12 -26.53 4.12 -2.76
CA ALA A 12 -27.02 5.21 -3.65
C ALA A 12 -28.26 4.92 -4.57
N SER A 13 -28.77 5.96 -5.26
CA SER A 13 -29.71 5.98 -6.41
C SER A 13 -29.97 7.45 -6.89
N SER A 14 -30.31 7.85 -8.13
CA SER A 14 -30.15 7.32 -9.52
C SER A 14 -30.60 8.42 -10.57
N ALA A 15 -30.79 8.06 -11.86
CA ALA A 15 -31.41 8.80 -12.99
C ALA A 15 -30.66 9.95 -13.76
N VAL A 16 -30.17 9.60 -14.96
CA VAL A 16 -30.15 10.31 -16.29
C VAL A 16 -30.51 11.82 -16.33
N ALA A 17 -29.76 12.74 -16.97
CA ALA A 17 -28.41 12.68 -17.57
C ALA A 17 -27.79 14.09 -17.74
N ALA A 18 -26.55 14.23 -17.26
CA ALA A 18 -25.48 15.08 -17.81
C ALA A 18 -24.18 14.51 -17.24
N GLU A 19 -23.15 14.30 -18.06
CA GLU A 19 -22.04 13.39 -17.71
C GLU A 19 -21.09 13.96 -16.65
N LEU A 20 -21.25 13.49 -15.41
CA LEU A 20 -20.19 13.38 -14.42
C LEU A 20 -20.20 11.95 -13.85
N PRO A 21 -19.05 11.32 -13.59
CA PRO A 21 -19.00 9.93 -13.12
C PRO A 21 -19.65 9.81 -11.74
N THR A 22 -20.70 9.00 -11.63
CA THR A 22 -21.48 8.76 -10.41
C THR A 22 -20.78 7.82 -9.42
N GLY A 23 -19.47 8.01 -9.23
CA GLY A 23 -18.75 7.53 -8.06
C GLY A 23 -18.79 8.60 -6.96
N PRO A 24 -18.81 8.23 -5.67
CA PRO A 24 -18.82 9.22 -4.61
C PRO A 24 -17.49 9.99 -4.55
N LEU A 25 -17.57 11.31 -4.73
CA LEU A 25 -16.50 12.25 -4.38
C LEU A 25 -16.45 12.36 -2.85
N HIS A 26 -15.32 12.02 -2.25
CA HIS A 26 -15.11 12.06 -0.80
C HIS A 26 -14.00 13.04 -0.44
N ALA A 27 -14.32 14.12 0.27
CA ALA A 27 -13.33 15.00 0.90
C ALA A 27 -13.27 14.75 2.41
N TRP A 28 -12.16 15.14 3.04
CA TRP A 28 -12.01 15.19 4.51
C TRP A 28 -11.78 16.64 4.93
N TYR A 29 -12.44 17.06 6.01
CA TYR A 29 -12.46 18.43 6.51
C TYR A 29 -12.68 18.45 8.02
N HIS A 30 -12.43 19.58 8.68
CA HIS A 30 -12.68 19.77 10.10
C HIS A 30 -14.03 20.47 10.29
N ASP A 31 -14.99 19.83 10.99
CA ASP A 31 -16.42 20.22 11.00
C ASP A 31 -16.69 21.70 11.32
N ALA A 32 -15.93 22.28 12.26
CA ALA A 32 -16.13 23.65 12.76
C ALA A 32 -15.85 24.77 11.74
N SER A 33 -15.52 24.43 10.49
CA SER A 33 -15.03 25.35 9.44
C SER A 33 -15.69 25.13 8.08
N LEU A 34 -16.80 24.39 8.04
CA LEU A 34 -17.56 24.11 6.84
C LEU A 34 -18.60 25.20 6.54
N LYS A 35 -18.79 25.48 5.25
CA LYS A 35 -20.00 26.18 4.77
C LYS A 35 -20.78 25.26 3.84
N ALA A 36 -22.05 25.09 4.19
CA ALA A 36 -23.00 24.22 3.49
C ALA A 36 -24.16 25.05 2.97
N ASP A 37 -24.66 24.66 1.79
CA ASP A 37 -25.93 25.14 1.24
C ASP A 37 -26.84 23.92 1.04
N GLY A 38 -27.83 23.79 1.91
CA GLY A 38 -28.61 22.56 2.05
C GLY A 38 -27.73 21.32 2.31
N PRO A 39 -27.88 20.22 1.55
CA PRO A 39 -27.12 18.99 1.76
C PRO A 39 -25.69 19.02 1.19
N ASN A 40 -25.29 20.10 0.52
CA ASN A 40 -24.01 20.18 -0.20
C ASN A 40 -23.00 21.06 0.56
N VAL A 41 -21.80 20.52 0.81
CA VAL A 41 -20.65 21.31 1.28
C VAL A 41 -20.04 22.02 0.07
N SER A 42 -20.07 23.35 0.06
CA SER A 42 -19.59 24.16 -1.07
C SER A 42 -18.19 24.75 -0.84
N ALA A 43 -17.78 24.94 0.43
CA ALA A 43 -16.46 25.46 0.77
C ALA A 43 -16.00 25.06 2.18
N TRP A 44 -14.71 25.22 2.43
CA TRP A 44 -14.07 25.12 3.75
C TRP A 44 -13.21 26.37 4.04
N GLU A 45 -13.24 26.85 5.28
CA GLU A 45 -12.42 27.97 5.75
C GLU A 45 -11.20 27.47 6.52
N SER A 46 -10.00 27.80 6.04
CA SER A 46 -8.77 27.44 6.76
C SER A 46 -8.52 28.37 7.95
N ALA A 47 -8.31 27.76 9.13
CA ALA A 47 -7.91 28.48 10.34
C ALA A 47 -6.55 29.21 10.20
N THR A 48 -5.75 28.88 9.18
CA THR A 48 -4.45 29.52 8.90
C THR A 48 -4.54 30.70 7.93
N THR A 49 -5.68 30.93 7.27
CA THR A 49 -5.88 31.99 6.28
C THR A 49 -6.97 32.99 6.68
N ASN A 50 -7.15 33.22 7.98
CA ASN A 50 -8.12 34.17 8.57
C ASN A 50 -9.54 34.09 7.97
N GLY A 51 -10.05 32.88 7.74
CA GLY A 51 -11.43 32.67 7.28
C GLY A 51 -11.67 32.85 5.78
N ALA A 52 -10.63 33.00 4.95
CA ALA A 52 -10.80 32.95 3.49
C ALA A 52 -11.17 31.52 3.04
N ALA A 53 -12.30 31.39 2.34
CA ALA A 53 -12.81 30.12 1.82
C ALA A 53 -11.93 29.56 0.68
N GLN A 54 -11.72 28.24 0.67
CA GLN A 54 -10.89 27.53 -0.32
C GLN A 54 -11.67 26.40 -1.03
N ASN A 55 -11.34 26.15 -2.30
CA ASN A 55 -11.96 25.11 -3.13
C ASN A 55 -11.17 23.78 -3.07
N LEU A 56 -11.87 22.67 -2.88
CA LEU A 56 -11.30 21.31 -2.81
C LEU A 56 -10.92 20.77 -4.19
N THR A 57 -9.69 20.25 -4.35
CA THR A 57 -9.16 19.83 -5.67
C THR A 57 -8.47 18.44 -5.73
N ARG A 58 -8.13 17.76 -4.61
CA ARG A 58 -7.56 16.39 -4.64
C ARG A 58 -7.68 15.62 -3.32
N VAL A 59 -7.68 14.28 -3.37
CA VAL A 59 -7.83 13.34 -2.23
C VAL A 59 -6.92 12.11 -2.42
N VAL A 60 -6.43 11.47 -1.33
CA VAL A 60 -5.50 10.32 -1.35
C VAL A 60 -5.82 9.27 -0.26
N GLY A 61 -5.86 7.97 -0.60
CA GLY A 61 -5.98 6.84 0.37
C GLY A 61 -6.61 5.56 -0.21
N ARG A 62 -6.42 4.38 0.45
CA ARG A 62 -7.08 3.09 0.08
C ARG A 62 -8.17 2.68 1.11
N PRO A 63 -9.43 2.45 0.71
CA PRO A 63 -10.47 1.89 1.59
C PRO A 63 -10.23 0.44 2.00
N GLN A 64 -10.70 0.05 3.19
CA GLN A 64 -10.67 -1.34 3.70
C GLN A 64 -12.10 -1.88 3.87
N VAL A 65 -12.31 -3.14 3.47
CA VAL A 65 -13.62 -3.81 3.48
C VAL A 65 -13.60 -5.10 4.31
N VAL A 66 -14.73 -5.42 4.95
CA VAL A 66 -14.91 -6.63 5.78
C VAL A 66 -16.04 -7.48 5.22
N ARG A 67 -15.82 -8.79 5.10
CA ARG A 67 -16.81 -9.77 4.63
C ARG A 67 -17.43 -10.51 5.81
N VAL A 68 -18.75 -10.60 5.85
CA VAL A 68 -19.53 -11.17 6.98
C VAL A 68 -20.56 -12.17 6.42
N SER A 69 -20.73 -13.31 7.10
CA SER A 69 -21.78 -14.28 6.73
C SER A 69 -23.13 -13.86 7.29
N THR A 70 -24.20 -14.01 6.52
CA THR A 70 -25.58 -13.73 6.94
C THR A 70 -26.47 -14.93 6.63
N ALA A 71 -27.68 -14.97 7.19
CA ALA A 71 -28.70 -15.96 6.84
C ALA A 71 -29.08 -15.98 5.35
N THR A 72 -28.69 -14.96 4.57
CA THR A 72 -28.88 -14.86 3.11
C THR A 72 -27.57 -15.02 2.32
N GLY A 73 -26.51 -15.50 2.97
CA GLY A 73 -25.17 -15.65 2.40
C GLY A 73 -24.19 -14.50 2.73
N PRO A 74 -22.94 -14.56 2.23
CA PRO A 74 -21.89 -13.60 2.58
C PRO A 74 -22.07 -12.21 1.94
N ARG A 75 -21.90 -11.16 2.73
CA ARG A 75 -21.97 -9.74 2.32
C ARG A 75 -20.65 -9.02 2.67
N THR A 76 -20.35 -7.90 2.01
CA THR A 76 -19.11 -7.12 2.19
C THR A 76 -19.43 -5.66 2.51
N TYR A 77 -18.75 -5.06 3.49
CA TYR A 77 -19.04 -3.72 4.02
C TYR A 77 -17.77 -2.87 4.26
N PRO A 78 -17.79 -1.54 4.00
CA PRO A 78 -16.66 -0.62 4.26
C PRO A 78 -16.63 -0.11 5.71
N ARG A 79 -15.44 0.11 6.30
CA ARG A 79 -15.25 0.29 7.77
C ARG A 79 -14.85 1.70 8.24
N ALA A 80 -15.65 2.30 9.13
CA ALA A 80 -15.23 3.18 10.26
C ALA A 80 -16.40 3.37 11.27
N LEU A 81 -16.14 3.48 12.58
CA LEU A 81 -16.97 4.08 13.67
C LEU A 81 -16.16 3.97 15.02
N GLY A 82 -16.67 4.40 16.20
CA GLY A 82 -15.95 4.45 17.50
C GLY A 82 -16.35 3.43 18.61
N GLU A 83 -15.62 3.38 19.74
CA GLU A 83 -15.79 2.35 20.81
C GLU A 83 -17.17 2.37 21.51
N ALA A 84 -17.83 3.53 21.63
CA ALA A 84 -19.17 3.63 22.22
C ALA A 84 -20.25 3.04 21.30
N ASP A 85 -20.20 3.39 20.02
CA ASP A 85 -21.09 2.85 18.99
C ASP A 85 -20.89 1.35 18.81
N LEU A 86 -19.73 0.78 19.22
CA LEU A 86 -19.41 -0.64 19.07
C LEU A 86 -20.24 -1.42 20.05
N LYS A 87 -20.26 -0.94 21.28
CA LYS A 87 -21.04 -1.52 22.35
C LYS A 87 -22.52 -1.49 21.99
N SER A 88 -23.00 -0.38 21.42
CA SER A 88 -24.37 -0.23 20.92
C SER A 88 -24.69 -1.16 19.73
N ALA A 89 -23.81 -1.23 18.73
CA ALA A 89 -23.97 -2.12 17.58
C ALA A 89 -23.94 -3.60 18.01
N THR A 90 -22.95 -4.01 18.81
CA THR A 90 -22.86 -5.39 19.33
C THR A 90 -24.08 -5.75 20.18
N ALA A 91 -24.60 -4.84 21.01
CA ALA A 91 -25.83 -5.07 21.77
C ALA A 91 -27.06 -5.22 20.86
N TYR A 92 -27.21 -4.37 19.83
CA TYR A 92 -28.28 -4.47 18.84
C TYR A 92 -28.22 -5.78 18.05
N LEU A 93 -27.03 -6.16 17.56
CA LEU A 93 -26.81 -7.42 16.84
C LEU A 93 -27.13 -8.63 17.73
N ALA A 94 -26.67 -8.63 18.99
CA ALA A 94 -26.93 -9.70 19.95
C ALA A 94 -28.42 -9.83 20.28
N ALA A 95 -29.13 -8.71 20.44
CA ALA A 95 -30.57 -8.72 20.70
C ALA A 95 -31.41 -9.18 19.49
N LYS A 96 -30.93 -8.90 18.26
CA LYS A 96 -31.67 -9.20 17.03
C LYS A 96 -31.38 -10.61 16.45
N TRP A 97 -30.17 -11.12 16.65
CA TRP A 97 -29.67 -12.33 15.99
C TRP A 97 -28.95 -13.31 16.94
N GLY A 98 -28.98 -13.06 18.25
CA GLY A 98 -28.26 -13.85 19.26
C GLY A 98 -26.83 -13.36 19.47
N ALA A 99 -26.29 -13.59 20.67
CA ALA A 99 -24.92 -13.22 20.99
C ALA A 99 -23.92 -13.95 20.07
N PRO A 100 -22.88 -13.27 19.55
CA PRO A 100 -21.89 -13.91 18.70
C PRO A 100 -21.14 -15.00 19.49
N ALA A 101 -21.29 -16.24 19.06
CA ALA A 101 -20.56 -17.39 19.57
C ALA A 101 -19.40 -17.74 18.63
N GLU A 102 -18.30 -18.22 19.19
CA GLU A 102 -17.18 -18.74 18.43
C GLU A 102 -17.59 -20.06 17.75
N LEU A 103 -17.38 -20.18 16.44
CA LEU A 103 -17.75 -21.39 15.71
C LEU A 103 -16.84 -22.56 16.10
N PRO A 104 -17.38 -23.78 16.28
CA PRO A 104 -16.58 -24.99 16.46
C PRO A 104 -15.51 -25.12 15.37
N ALA A 105 -14.33 -25.66 15.69
CA ALA A 105 -13.19 -25.71 14.78
C ALA A 105 -13.50 -26.32 13.39
N ALA A 106 -14.41 -27.30 13.33
CA ALA A 106 -14.87 -27.92 12.08
C ALA A 106 -15.74 -27.00 11.18
N GLN A 107 -16.25 -25.89 11.73
CA GLN A 107 -17.06 -24.87 11.05
C GLN A 107 -16.29 -23.55 10.87
N GLN A 108 -15.07 -23.44 11.40
CA GLN A 108 -14.19 -22.32 11.09
C GLN A 108 -13.77 -22.38 9.60
N PRO A 109 -13.59 -21.23 8.94
CA PRO A 109 -13.20 -21.18 7.54
C PRO A 109 -11.84 -21.88 7.36
N GLN A 110 -11.87 -22.99 6.62
CA GLN A 110 -10.66 -23.73 6.28
C GLN A 110 -9.70 -22.85 5.45
N PRO A 111 -8.39 -23.12 5.47
CA PRO A 111 -7.45 -22.48 4.57
C PRO A 111 -7.98 -22.52 3.13
N LEU A 112 -7.89 -21.41 2.40
CA LEU A 112 -8.38 -21.30 1.04
C LEU A 112 -7.87 -22.46 0.19
N GLN A 113 -8.74 -23.42 -0.11
CA GLN A 113 -8.51 -24.42 -1.15
C GLN A 113 -8.56 -23.68 -2.48
N LEU A 114 -7.41 -23.12 -2.85
CA LEU A 114 -7.23 -22.38 -4.09
C LEU A 114 -7.57 -23.31 -5.27
N PRO A 115 -8.27 -22.82 -6.31
CA PRO A 115 -8.71 -23.66 -7.42
C PRO A 115 -7.58 -24.51 -8.00
N ASN A 116 -7.82 -25.81 -8.16
CA ASN A 116 -6.95 -26.70 -8.90
C ASN A 116 -7.23 -26.57 -10.40
N ASP A 117 -7.09 -25.34 -10.90
CA ASP A 117 -7.35 -24.97 -12.30
C ASP A 117 -6.02 -25.02 -13.07
N PRO A 118 -5.88 -25.87 -14.11
CA PRO A 118 -4.63 -25.98 -14.87
C PRO A 118 -4.26 -24.70 -15.63
N ARG A 119 -5.15 -23.70 -15.71
CA ARG A 119 -4.88 -22.36 -16.25
C ARG A 119 -4.21 -21.43 -15.24
N VAL A 120 -4.15 -21.80 -13.96
CA VAL A 120 -3.57 -20.99 -12.87
C VAL A 120 -2.30 -21.67 -12.36
N PHE A 121 -1.18 -21.42 -13.03
CA PHE A 121 0.12 -21.84 -12.52
C PHE A 121 0.64 -20.87 -11.45
N ARG A 122 1.62 -21.32 -10.65
CA ARG A 122 2.22 -20.53 -9.57
C ARG A 122 3.73 -20.73 -9.56
N THR A 123 4.46 -19.63 -9.50
CA THR A 123 5.91 -19.62 -9.37
C THR A 123 6.27 -18.97 -8.03
N THR A 124 7.01 -19.68 -7.18
CA THR A 124 7.69 -19.04 -6.04
C THR A 124 8.95 -18.38 -6.56
N LEU A 125 8.95 -17.06 -6.70
CA LEU A 125 10.09 -16.32 -7.22
C LEU A 125 11.30 -16.43 -6.29
N ARG A 126 11.09 -16.23 -4.98
CA ARG A 126 12.13 -16.25 -3.92
C ARG A 126 11.63 -16.93 -2.65
N LYS A 127 12.54 -17.55 -1.90
CA LYS A 127 12.39 -18.08 -0.54
C LYS A 127 13.46 -17.47 0.36
N ALA A 128 13.25 -17.52 1.68
CA ALA A 128 14.27 -17.13 2.65
C ALA A 128 15.52 -18.01 2.48
N GLY A 129 16.70 -17.38 2.42
CA GLY A 129 18.00 -18.04 2.22
C GLY A 129 18.46 -18.16 0.76
N ASP A 130 17.58 -17.97 -0.23
CA ASP A 130 17.99 -17.99 -1.65
C ASP A 130 19.03 -16.87 -1.92
N ASP A 131 20.05 -17.15 -2.72
CA ASP A 131 21.22 -16.28 -2.99
C ASP A 131 21.88 -15.66 -1.72
N GLY A 132 21.74 -16.31 -0.55
CA GLY A 132 22.33 -15.86 0.71
C GLY A 132 21.57 -14.74 1.44
N VAL A 133 20.42 -14.31 0.93
CA VAL A 133 19.61 -13.25 1.56
C VAL A 133 18.65 -13.85 2.59
N HIS A 134 18.70 -13.36 3.84
CA HIS A 134 17.83 -13.88 4.92
C HIS A 134 16.33 -13.78 4.59
N THR A 135 15.84 -12.67 4.03
CA THR A 135 14.39 -12.47 3.80
C THR A 135 14.08 -11.58 2.61
N TYR A 136 12.98 -11.90 1.93
CA TYR A 136 12.40 -11.15 0.81
C TYR A 136 11.05 -10.56 1.23
N ARG A 137 10.84 -9.27 1.01
CA ARG A 137 9.58 -8.56 1.38
C ARG A 137 9.22 -7.48 0.36
N ILE A 138 8.01 -6.93 0.54
CA ILE A 138 7.46 -5.77 -0.19
C ILE A 138 7.43 -5.97 -1.72
N PRO A 139 6.58 -6.88 -2.23
CA PRO A 139 6.50 -7.16 -3.65
C PRO A 139 5.82 -6.02 -4.43
N GLY A 140 6.51 -5.48 -5.42
CA GLY A 140 5.94 -4.75 -6.56
C GLY A 140 5.91 -5.64 -7.80
N LEU A 141 4.92 -5.48 -8.67
CA LEU A 141 4.81 -6.19 -9.95
C LEU A 141 4.21 -5.25 -11.00
N ALA A 142 4.82 -5.22 -12.18
CA ALA A 142 4.29 -4.50 -13.35
C ALA A 142 4.54 -5.29 -14.64
N THR A 143 3.76 -4.97 -15.68
CA THR A 143 3.87 -5.53 -17.03
C THR A 143 4.26 -4.41 -17.98
N THR A 144 5.28 -4.61 -18.82
CA THR A 144 5.68 -3.63 -19.84
C THR A 144 4.78 -3.71 -21.08
N PRO A 145 4.82 -2.72 -22.00
CA PRO A 145 4.07 -2.79 -23.25
C PRO A 145 4.44 -3.97 -24.17
N LYS A 146 5.53 -4.70 -23.87
CA LYS A 146 5.96 -5.92 -24.58
C LYS A 146 5.41 -7.21 -23.95
N GLY A 147 4.64 -7.12 -22.86
CA GLY A 147 4.16 -8.27 -22.08
C GLY A 147 5.14 -8.75 -21.00
N THR A 148 6.37 -8.21 -20.96
CA THR A 148 7.39 -8.58 -19.97
C THR A 148 6.91 -8.28 -18.55
N LEU A 149 7.00 -9.25 -17.64
CA LEU A 149 6.73 -9.05 -16.22
C LEU A 149 8.01 -8.62 -15.49
N ILE A 150 7.92 -7.57 -14.68
CA ILE A 150 8.98 -7.12 -13.78
C ILE A 150 8.46 -7.18 -12.34
N ALA A 151 9.06 -8.05 -11.53
CA ALA A 151 8.84 -8.13 -10.10
C ALA A 151 9.98 -7.38 -9.38
N VAL A 152 9.65 -6.59 -8.36
CA VAL A 152 10.61 -5.92 -7.47
C VAL A 152 10.31 -6.22 -6.01
N PHE A 153 11.33 -6.22 -5.16
CA PHE A 153 11.21 -6.55 -3.74
C PHE A 153 12.47 -6.18 -2.97
N ASP A 154 12.35 -6.07 -1.65
CA ASP A 154 13.48 -5.94 -0.73
C ASP A 154 14.33 -7.22 -0.71
N LEU A 155 15.64 -7.05 -0.69
CA LEU A 155 16.64 -8.05 -0.34
C LEU A 155 17.13 -7.77 1.09
N ARG A 156 16.49 -8.36 2.09
CA ARG A 156 16.84 -8.10 3.50
C ARG A 156 17.89 -9.10 3.95
N HIS A 157 19.16 -8.68 3.87
CA HIS A 157 20.31 -9.59 3.95
C HIS A 157 20.44 -10.29 5.30
N LYS A 158 20.20 -9.59 6.42
CA LYS A 158 20.54 -10.06 7.78
C LYS A 158 19.35 -10.57 8.60
N HIS A 159 18.16 -10.01 8.40
CA HIS A 159 16.94 -10.35 9.15
C HIS A 159 15.67 -9.85 8.44
N GLY A 160 14.49 -10.31 8.88
CA GLY A 160 13.19 -9.89 8.32
C GLY A 160 12.66 -8.51 8.76
N GLY A 161 13.38 -7.81 9.64
CA GLY A 161 13.05 -6.45 10.12
C GLY A 161 13.07 -5.37 9.01
N ASP A 162 12.38 -4.26 9.24
CA ASP A 162 12.27 -3.11 8.32
C ASP A 162 13.50 -2.18 8.39
N LEU A 163 13.54 -1.12 7.57
CA LEU A 163 14.59 -0.10 7.62
C LEU A 163 14.63 0.61 9.00
N PRO A 164 15.81 1.02 9.51
CA PRO A 164 17.13 0.90 8.90
C PRO A 164 17.72 -0.52 9.04
N ALA A 165 18.31 -1.02 7.95
CA ALA A 165 19.10 -2.25 7.95
C ALA A 165 19.93 -2.32 6.65
N ASP A 166 20.66 -3.42 6.50
CA ASP A 166 21.30 -3.84 5.25
C ASP A 166 20.24 -4.44 4.31
N ILE A 167 19.68 -3.60 3.43
CA ILE A 167 18.57 -3.91 2.52
C ILE A 167 18.86 -3.30 1.15
N ASP A 168 18.77 -4.10 0.08
CA ASP A 168 18.78 -3.63 -1.31
C ASP A 168 17.38 -3.76 -1.95
N VAL A 169 17.16 -3.10 -3.09
CA VAL A 169 16.02 -3.40 -3.98
C VAL A 169 16.49 -4.33 -5.10
N GLY A 170 15.88 -5.52 -5.14
CA GLY A 170 16.05 -6.49 -6.21
C GLY A 170 14.95 -6.39 -7.28
N ALA A 171 15.28 -6.81 -8.50
CA ALA A 171 14.35 -7.01 -9.59
C ALA A 171 14.53 -8.39 -10.25
N MET A 172 13.45 -9.01 -10.70
CA MET A 172 13.42 -10.19 -11.56
C MET A 172 12.51 -9.95 -12.77
N ARG A 173 12.88 -10.50 -13.91
CA ARG A 173 12.23 -10.28 -15.22
C ARG A 173 11.76 -11.60 -15.84
N SER A 174 10.54 -11.65 -16.37
CA SER A 174 10.01 -12.77 -17.16
C SER A 174 9.49 -12.29 -18.51
N THR A 175 9.68 -13.10 -19.56
CA THR A 175 9.19 -12.87 -20.94
C THR A 175 8.26 -13.98 -21.43
N ASP A 176 7.76 -14.81 -20.52
CA ASP A 176 6.94 -16.00 -20.76
C ASP A 176 5.80 -16.09 -19.73
N ASP A 177 5.14 -14.95 -19.50
CA ASP A 177 4.01 -14.76 -18.58
C ASP A 177 4.25 -15.18 -17.12
N GLY A 178 5.52 -15.31 -16.71
CA GLY A 178 5.95 -15.70 -15.37
C GLY A 178 6.34 -17.17 -15.22
N ALA A 179 6.40 -17.94 -16.31
CA ALA A 179 6.81 -19.34 -16.30
C ALA A 179 8.29 -19.51 -15.93
N THR A 180 9.17 -18.67 -16.48
CA THR A 180 10.58 -18.56 -16.07
C THR A 180 10.94 -17.11 -15.72
N TRP A 181 11.98 -16.94 -14.90
CA TRP A 181 12.42 -15.63 -14.43
C TRP A 181 13.94 -15.53 -14.50
N SER A 182 14.44 -14.32 -14.77
CA SER A 182 15.86 -13.99 -14.66
C SER A 182 16.37 -14.21 -13.23
N PRO A 183 17.70 -14.37 -13.05
CA PRO A 183 18.34 -14.13 -11.76
C PRO A 183 17.96 -12.75 -11.18
N VAL A 184 18.10 -12.60 -9.86
CA VAL A 184 17.91 -11.31 -9.20
C VAL A 184 18.97 -10.32 -9.67
N ARG A 185 18.53 -9.15 -10.10
CA ARG A 185 19.37 -7.98 -10.35
C ARG A 185 19.18 -6.99 -9.22
N ARG A 186 20.25 -6.56 -8.57
CA ARG A 186 20.19 -5.42 -7.64
C ARG A 186 20.08 -4.14 -8.45
N ILE A 187 19.05 -3.35 -8.19
CA ILE A 187 18.70 -2.14 -8.95
C ILE A 187 18.80 -0.85 -8.13
N LEU A 188 18.71 -0.97 -6.80
CA LEU A 188 19.16 0.03 -5.84
C LEU A 188 19.94 -0.72 -4.75
N ASP A 189 21.18 -0.30 -4.50
CA ASP A 189 22.15 -0.83 -3.55
C ASP A 189 23.01 0.37 -3.13
N PHE A 190 23.19 0.56 -1.83
CA PHE A 190 24.01 1.63 -1.26
C PHE A 190 24.99 1.01 -0.27
N ASP A 191 26.26 1.43 -0.33
CA ASP A 191 27.34 0.84 0.45
C ASP A 191 27.02 0.73 1.96
N ALA A 192 26.73 -0.49 2.41
CA ALA A 192 26.40 -0.81 3.79
C ALA A 192 27.57 -0.62 4.77
N SER A 193 28.80 -0.42 4.27
CA SER A 193 30.00 -0.19 5.08
C SER A 193 30.18 1.27 5.52
N VAL A 194 29.39 2.21 4.97
CA VAL A 194 29.44 3.64 5.35
C VAL A 194 29.27 3.79 6.87
N PRO A 195 30.24 4.38 7.60
CA PRO A 195 30.18 4.50 9.05
C PRO A 195 28.92 5.23 9.54
N GLY A 196 28.27 4.67 10.56
CA GLY A 196 27.03 5.23 11.13
C GLY A 196 25.76 5.02 10.29
N SER A 197 25.85 4.45 9.09
CA SER A 197 24.72 4.26 8.17
C SER A 197 23.70 3.19 8.58
N GLN A 198 24.01 2.36 9.59
CA GLN A 198 23.17 1.24 10.04
C GLN A 198 22.78 0.26 8.91
N GLY A 199 23.69 0.04 7.96
CA GLY A 199 23.48 -0.81 6.78
C GLY A 199 23.07 -0.04 5.52
N ASN A 200 22.84 1.27 5.63
CA ASN A 200 22.63 2.20 4.51
C ASN A 200 21.46 1.85 3.57
N GLY A 201 20.55 0.99 4.01
CA GLY A 201 19.64 0.27 3.11
C GLY A 201 18.61 1.13 2.38
N VAL A 202 18.13 0.55 1.28
CA VAL A 202 17.09 1.09 0.40
C VAL A 202 16.02 0.03 0.20
N GLY A 203 14.75 0.40 0.39
CA GLY A 203 13.65 -0.56 0.41
C GLY A 203 12.27 0.08 0.24
N ASP A 204 11.26 -0.73 0.49
CA ASP A 204 9.84 -0.45 0.23
C ASP A 204 9.57 -0.03 -1.25
N PRO A 205 9.99 -0.85 -2.25
CA PRO A 205 9.97 -0.45 -3.65
C PRO A 205 8.56 -0.34 -4.24
N ALA A 206 8.33 0.74 -5.00
CA ALA A 206 7.16 0.94 -5.84
C ALA A 206 7.56 1.00 -7.32
N ILE A 207 7.03 0.08 -8.14
CA ILE A 207 7.28 0.01 -9.58
C ILE A 207 6.15 0.65 -10.40
N LEU A 208 6.54 1.38 -11.44
CA LEU A 208 5.69 1.94 -12.48
C LEU A 208 6.28 1.64 -13.86
N VAL A 209 5.42 1.36 -14.84
CA VAL A 209 5.77 1.34 -16.26
C VAL A 209 5.04 2.50 -16.94
N ASP A 210 5.78 3.40 -17.58
CA ASP A 210 5.24 4.47 -18.39
C ASP A 210 4.79 3.94 -19.78
N ARG A 211 3.89 4.67 -20.45
CA ARG A 211 3.31 4.28 -21.75
C ARG A 211 4.35 4.15 -22.87
N ASN A 212 5.49 4.83 -22.76
CA ASN A 212 6.63 4.71 -23.68
C ASN A 212 7.50 3.47 -23.41
N GLY A 213 7.21 2.67 -22.37
CA GLY A 213 7.98 1.49 -21.97
C GLY A 213 9.11 1.76 -20.97
N THR A 214 9.34 3.02 -20.57
CA THR A 214 10.28 3.33 -19.48
C THR A 214 9.74 2.78 -18.17
N ILE A 215 10.59 2.07 -17.44
CA ILE A 215 10.26 1.48 -16.14
C ILE A 215 10.91 2.33 -15.07
N TYR A 216 10.14 2.72 -14.06
CA TYR A 216 10.61 3.46 -12.89
C TYR A 216 10.40 2.61 -11.65
N VAL A 217 11.40 2.57 -10.78
CA VAL A 217 11.27 2.00 -9.43
C VAL A 217 11.68 3.07 -8.43
N ALA A 218 10.74 3.44 -7.57
CA ALA A 218 10.94 4.36 -6.47
C ALA A 218 11.14 3.58 -5.16
N ALA A 219 11.97 4.08 -4.26
CA ALA A 219 12.23 3.47 -2.95
C ALA A 219 12.64 4.52 -1.92
N LEU A 220 12.64 4.14 -0.65
CA LEU A 220 13.18 4.93 0.45
C LEU A 220 14.61 4.49 0.77
N TRP A 221 15.60 5.38 0.64
CA TRP A 221 16.97 5.17 1.12
C TRP A 221 17.14 5.76 2.53
N SER A 222 17.63 4.95 3.48
CA SER A 222 17.82 5.32 4.88
C SER A 222 19.31 5.26 5.26
N LYS A 223 20.01 6.40 5.16
CA LYS A 223 21.37 6.55 5.70
C LYS A 223 21.31 6.75 7.22
N GLY A 224 21.63 5.73 8.00
CA GLY A 224 21.47 5.77 9.46
C GLY A 224 20.01 5.53 9.84
N PRO A 225 19.50 6.08 10.96
CA PRO A 225 18.17 5.76 11.48
C PRO A 225 17.01 6.41 10.70
N ARG A 226 17.20 6.83 9.45
CA ARG A 226 16.32 7.71 8.68
C ARG A 226 15.16 6.99 7.97
N ALA A 227 14.52 6.12 8.74
CA ALA A 227 13.28 5.43 8.42
C ALA A 227 12.22 5.75 9.51
N TRP A 228 11.23 4.88 9.69
CA TRP A 228 10.02 5.13 10.51
C TRP A 228 10.26 5.80 11.89
N ASN A 229 11.24 5.33 12.67
CA ASN A 229 11.49 5.81 14.04
C ASN A 229 12.53 6.95 14.15
N GLY A 230 13.15 7.38 13.04
CA GLY A 230 14.28 8.31 13.12
C GLY A 230 14.49 9.22 11.92
N SER A 231 13.62 9.20 10.91
CA SER A 231 13.56 10.27 9.91
C SER A 231 13.12 11.58 10.57
N GLY A 232 13.96 12.61 10.51
CA GLY A 232 13.67 13.93 11.06
C GLY A 232 13.14 14.91 10.01
N PRO A 233 12.79 16.15 10.42
CA PRO A 233 12.68 17.26 9.48
C PRO A 233 14.08 17.60 8.92
N GLY A 234 14.15 17.93 7.64
CA GLY A 234 15.39 18.23 6.93
C GLY A 234 15.28 17.85 5.46
N MET A 235 16.42 17.84 4.76
CA MET A 235 16.49 17.43 3.35
C MET A 235 17.68 16.51 3.06
N THR A 236 18.73 16.56 3.88
CA THR A 236 19.95 15.78 3.67
C THR A 236 19.79 14.33 4.14
N PRO A 237 20.58 13.37 3.61
CA PRO A 237 20.54 11.97 4.04
C PRO A 237 20.86 11.77 5.53
N ASP A 238 21.56 12.71 6.18
CA ASP A 238 21.87 12.64 7.60
C ASP A 238 20.72 13.12 8.50
N GLU A 239 19.71 13.79 7.94
CA GLU A 239 18.52 14.32 8.64
C GLU A 239 17.27 13.47 8.39
N THR A 240 17.03 13.07 7.14
CA THR A 240 15.78 12.46 6.68
C THR A 240 15.98 11.39 5.62
N GLY A 241 15.03 10.45 5.53
CA GLY A 241 15.01 9.41 4.51
C GLY A 241 14.89 10.02 3.12
N GLN A 242 15.59 9.43 2.16
CA GLN A 242 15.76 9.99 0.82
C GLN A 242 14.86 9.27 -0.16
N PHE A 243 14.06 10.01 -0.92
CA PHE A 243 13.22 9.46 -1.97
C PHE A 243 14.04 9.33 -3.25
N VAL A 244 14.32 8.08 -3.63
CA VAL A 244 15.22 7.74 -4.73
C VAL A 244 14.50 6.96 -5.82
N LEU A 245 14.86 7.22 -7.08
CA LEU A 245 14.40 6.49 -8.25
C LEU A 245 15.56 5.73 -8.90
N THR A 246 15.29 4.60 -9.51
CA THR A 246 16.05 4.08 -10.66
C THR A 246 15.11 3.88 -11.84
N LYS A 247 15.66 3.90 -13.06
CA LYS A 247 14.89 3.64 -14.27
C LYS A 247 15.58 2.71 -15.26
N SER A 248 14.77 2.01 -16.04
CA SER A 248 15.16 1.13 -17.15
C SER A 248 14.52 1.66 -18.43
N ASN A 249 15.31 1.82 -19.49
CA ASN A 249 14.81 2.17 -20.84
C ASN A 249 14.83 0.97 -21.82
N ASP A 250 15.24 -0.22 -21.36
CA ASP A 250 15.53 -1.39 -22.19
C ASP A 250 14.71 -2.63 -21.78
N ASP A 251 13.48 -2.41 -21.31
CA ASP A 251 12.55 -3.46 -20.90
C ASP A 251 13.00 -4.26 -19.66
N GLY A 252 13.75 -3.62 -18.76
CA GLY A 252 14.15 -4.13 -17.45
C GLY A 252 15.51 -4.84 -17.42
N VAL A 253 16.30 -4.75 -18.50
CA VAL A 253 17.58 -5.46 -18.65
C VAL A 253 18.72 -4.72 -17.94
N THR A 254 18.76 -3.38 -18.05
CA THR A 254 19.69 -2.51 -17.34
C THR A 254 18.97 -1.37 -16.64
N TRP A 255 19.60 -0.88 -15.57
CA TRP A 255 19.01 0.10 -14.65
C TRP A 255 20.01 1.21 -14.41
N SER A 256 19.52 2.45 -14.35
CA SER A 256 20.35 3.62 -14.09
C SER A 256 20.85 3.64 -12.64
N ALA A 257 21.92 4.40 -12.40
CA ALA A 257 22.31 4.80 -11.04
C ALA A 257 21.13 5.50 -10.32
N PRO A 258 21.10 5.49 -8.96
CA PRO A 258 20.05 6.15 -8.20
C PRO A 258 19.94 7.65 -8.50
N ILE A 259 18.71 8.11 -8.70
CA ILE A 259 18.33 9.51 -8.91
C ILE A 259 17.61 9.97 -7.64
N ASN A 260 18.25 10.80 -6.84
CA ASN A 260 17.62 11.37 -5.63
C ASN A 260 16.68 12.53 -6.03
N ILE A 261 15.41 12.44 -5.64
CA ILE A 261 14.37 13.44 -5.94
C ILE A 261 13.78 14.08 -4.68
N THR A 262 14.40 13.88 -3.51
CA THR A 262 13.93 14.39 -2.20
C THR A 262 13.72 15.91 -2.16
N ALA A 263 14.45 16.66 -2.99
CA ALA A 263 14.42 18.12 -3.04
C ALA A 263 13.51 18.73 -4.14
N GLN A 264 12.69 17.91 -4.83
CA GLN A 264 11.73 18.35 -5.85
C GLN A 264 10.34 18.61 -5.26
#